data_AF-A0A7S4PFX6-F1
#
_entry.id   AF-A0A7S4PFX6-F1
#
_cell.length_a   1.000
_cell.length_b   1.000
_cell.length_c   1.000
_cell.angle_alpha   90.00
_cell.angle_beta   90.00
_cell.angle_gamma   90.00
#
_symmetry.space_group_name_H-M   'P 1'
#
loop_
_entity.id
_entity.type
_entity.pdbx_description
1 polymer ?
#
loop_
_entity_poly.entity_id
_entity_poly.type
_entity_poly.pdbx_seq_one_letter_code
_entity_poly.pdbx_strand_id
1 'polypeptide(L)'
;LASAAAMSIMAAPAQALTKSEINSLTYLQVKGTGLANRCPEVVGEDSIKPSSGQKLVEMCIEPKAWAVEEEVGKGGKTEKKFVNSKVMTRQTYTLDGVEGTLEQSGGSIVFKEKEGIDYAATTIQLPGGERVPFLFTVKDLVAKG
;
A
#
# COMPACT_ATOMS: atom_id res chain seq x y z
N LEU A 1 -1.40 49.27 12.12
CA LEU A 1 -0.71 48.20 11.37
C LEU A 1 -1.22 46.88 11.92
N ALA A 2 -2.20 46.28 11.24
CA ALA A 2 -2.88 45.06 11.69
C ALA A 2 -2.01 43.84 11.33
N SER A 3 -1.56 43.12 12.35
CA SER A 3 -0.80 41.88 12.19
C SER A 3 -1.74 40.76 11.74
N ALA A 4 -1.59 40.32 10.49
CA ALA A 4 -2.28 39.16 9.96
C ALA A 4 -1.68 37.89 10.58
N ALA A 5 -2.46 37.17 11.38
CA ALA A 5 -2.12 35.83 11.85
C ALA A 5 -2.25 34.85 10.69
N ALA A 6 -1.12 34.33 10.20
CA ALA A 6 -1.10 33.24 9.24
C ALA A 6 -1.57 31.95 9.94
N MET A 7 -2.84 31.58 9.74
CA MET A 7 -3.33 30.25 10.11
C MET A 7 -2.63 29.22 9.23
N SER A 8 -1.60 28.60 9.80
CA SER A 8 -0.97 27.41 9.21
C SER A 8 -1.97 26.27 9.36
N ILE A 9 -2.70 25.94 8.29
CA ILE A 9 -3.50 24.72 8.22
C ILE A 9 -2.49 23.57 8.19
N MET A 10 -2.18 23.01 9.35
CA MET A 10 -1.52 21.72 9.41
C MET A 10 -2.51 20.70 8.85
N ALA A 11 -2.27 20.22 7.63
CA ALA A 11 -2.99 19.09 7.10
C ALA A 11 -2.74 17.91 8.04
N ALA A 12 -3.72 17.57 8.88
CA ALA A 12 -3.77 16.28 9.53
C ALA A 12 -3.61 15.20 8.45
N PRO A 13 -2.95 14.05 8.75
CA PRO A 13 -2.93 12.96 7.79
C PRO A 13 -4.39 12.63 7.48
N ALA A 14 -4.81 12.87 6.24
CA ALA A 14 -6.18 12.58 5.83
C ALA A 14 -6.42 11.11 6.17
N GLN A 15 -7.35 10.86 7.09
CA GLN A 15 -7.85 9.53 7.42
C GLN A 15 -8.29 8.91 6.09
N ALA A 16 -7.82 7.70 5.77
CA ALA A 16 -8.27 7.06 4.54
C ALA A 16 -9.77 6.75 4.67
N LEU A 17 -10.51 7.04 3.61
CA LEU A 17 -11.96 6.92 3.59
C LEU A 17 -12.36 5.44 3.62
N THR A 18 -13.54 5.15 4.17
CA THR A 18 -14.16 3.83 4.03
C THR A 18 -14.61 3.60 2.58
N LYS A 19 -14.82 2.34 2.19
CA LYS A 19 -15.26 2.00 0.83
C LYS A 19 -16.60 2.64 0.46
N SER A 20 -17.54 2.74 1.42
CA SER A 20 -18.84 3.38 1.21
C SER A 20 -18.71 4.88 0.94
N GLU A 21 -17.83 5.58 1.66
CA GLU A 21 -17.55 7.00 1.43
C GLU A 21 -16.91 7.23 0.06
N ILE A 22 -15.94 6.39 -0.32
CA ILE A 22 -15.32 6.46 -1.66
C ILE A 22 -16.39 6.26 -2.75
N ASN A 23 -17.27 5.28 -2.59
CA ASN A 23 -18.33 4.98 -3.55
C ASN A 23 -19.40 6.08 -3.64
N SER A 24 -19.50 6.96 -2.65
CA SER A 24 -20.41 8.12 -2.68
C SER A 24 -19.89 9.28 -3.54
N LEU A 25 -18.58 9.28 -3.85
CA LEU A 25 -17.94 10.29 -4.67
C LEU A 25 -18.08 9.93 -6.16
N THR A 26 -18.31 10.96 -6.98
CA THR A 26 -18.25 10.82 -8.42
C THR A 26 -16.81 10.73 -8.90
N TYR A 27 -16.60 10.12 -10.08
CA TYR A 27 -15.27 10.02 -10.69
C TYR A 27 -14.55 11.38 -10.77
N LEU A 28 -15.27 12.45 -11.14
CA LEU A 28 -14.69 13.79 -11.25
C LEU A 28 -14.27 14.40 -9.90
N GLN A 29 -14.91 14.01 -8.80
CA GLN A 29 -14.51 14.43 -7.46
C GLN A 29 -13.25 13.69 -6.99
N VAL A 30 -13.03 12.46 -7.43
CA VAL A 30 -11.84 11.67 -7.09
C VAL A 30 -10.64 12.06 -7.95
N LYS A 31 -10.87 12.35 -9.24
CA LYS A 31 -9.82 12.63 -10.22
C LYS A 31 -8.89 13.76 -9.77
N GLY A 32 -7.60 13.44 -9.61
CA GLY A 32 -6.55 14.42 -9.29
C GLY A 32 -6.35 14.72 -7.80
N THR A 33 -7.18 14.17 -6.91
CA THR A 33 -7.03 14.33 -5.46
C THR A 33 -5.96 13.42 -4.85
N GLY A 34 -5.62 12.34 -5.56
CA GLY A 34 -4.76 11.27 -5.07
C GLY A 34 -5.48 10.21 -4.23
N LEU A 35 -6.79 10.34 -4.01
CA LEU A 35 -7.60 9.34 -3.30
C LEU A 35 -7.62 7.98 -3.99
N ALA A 36 -7.51 7.95 -5.33
CA ALA A 36 -7.53 6.71 -6.10
C ALA A 36 -6.35 5.75 -5.82
N ASN A 37 -5.26 6.22 -5.21
CA ASN A 37 -4.11 5.39 -4.85
C ASN A 37 -4.12 5.00 -3.36
N ARG A 38 -5.19 5.29 -2.61
CA ARG A 38 -5.31 4.98 -1.18
C ARG A 38 -6.25 3.81 -0.97
N CYS A 39 -5.83 2.85 -0.16
CA CYS A 39 -6.71 1.74 0.22
C CYS A 39 -7.77 2.21 1.22
N PRO A 40 -9.01 1.68 1.16
CA PRO A 40 -10.05 2.02 2.11
C PRO A 40 -9.72 1.56 3.53
N GLU A 41 -10.19 2.30 4.53
CA GLU A 41 -10.11 1.90 5.94
C GLU A 41 -11.34 1.08 6.37
N VAL A 42 -11.11 0.16 7.30
CA VAL A 42 -12.17 -0.59 8.01
C VAL A 42 -12.30 0.01 9.40
N VAL A 43 -13.53 0.35 9.81
CA VAL A 43 -13.82 0.90 11.13
C VAL A 43 -14.53 -0.16 11.98
N GLY A 44 -13.93 -0.52 13.11
CA GLY A 44 -14.45 -1.52 14.03
C GLY A 44 -13.63 -2.82 14.08
N GLU A 45 -13.98 -3.69 15.02
CA GLU A 45 -13.35 -5.00 15.22
C GLU A 45 -14.44 -6.08 15.20
N ASP A 46 -14.26 -7.10 14.36
CA ASP A 46 -15.14 -8.27 14.29
C ASP A 46 -14.40 -9.47 13.67
N SER A 47 -15.04 -10.65 13.64
CA SER A 47 -14.50 -11.87 13.05
C SER A 47 -15.37 -12.37 11.90
N ILE A 48 -14.72 -12.75 10.80
CA ILE A 48 -15.37 -13.39 9.66
C ILE A 48 -14.78 -14.79 9.53
N LYS A 49 -15.63 -15.82 9.53
CA LYS A 49 -15.23 -17.19 9.24
C LYS A 49 -15.52 -17.47 7.77
N PRO A 50 -14.50 -17.62 6.91
CA PRO A 50 -14.75 -17.91 5.51
C PRO A 50 -15.46 -19.26 5.36
N SER A 51 -16.44 -19.37 4.49
CA SER A 51 -17.04 -20.65 4.12
C SER A 51 -16.34 -21.26 2.91
N SER A 52 -16.52 -22.57 2.70
CA SER A 52 -15.93 -23.26 1.56
C SER A 52 -16.37 -22.64 0.23
N GLY A 53 -15.42 -22.34 -0.65
CA GLY A 53 -15.67 -21.74 -1.97
C GLY A 53 -15.76 -20.21 -1.98
N GLN A 54 -15.53 -19.54 -0.85
CA GLN A 54 -15.42 -18.09 -0.83
C GLN A 54 -14.12 -17.60 -1.46
N LYS A 55 -14.15 -16.35 -1.93
CA LYS A 55 -13.01 -15.64 -2.47
C LYS A 55 -12.84 -14.29 -1.77
N LEU A 56 -11.60 -13.84 -1.67
CA LEU A 56 -11.29 -12.45 -1.37
C LEU A 56 -11.36 -11.67 -2.69
N VAL A 57 -12.05 -10.54 -2.69
CA VAL A 57 -12.18 -9.64 -3.84
C VAL A 57 -11.81 -8.23 -3.42
N GLU A 58 -11.45 -7.40 -4.39
CA GLU A 58 -11.06 -5.99 -4.17
C GLU A 58 -9.94 -5.84 -3.13
N MET A 59 -8.99 -6.77 -3.08
CA MET A 59 -7.84 -6.64 -2.20
C MET A 59 -6.98 -5.47 -2.71
N CYS A 60 -6.81 -4.47 -1.85
CA CYS A 60 -5.98 -3.31 -2.07
C CYS A 60 -4.76 -3.35 -1.14
N ILE A 61 -3.56 -3.09 -1.68
CA ILE A 61 -2.31 -3.07 -0.93
C ILE A 61 -1.57 -1.76 -1.22
N GLU A 62 -1.50 -0.89 -0.22
CA GLU A 62 -0.83 0.42 -0.29
C GLU A 62 0.45 0.43 0.57
N PRO A 63 1.64 0.34 -0.04
CA PRO A 63 2.90 0.57 0.64
C PRO A 63 2.99 1.97 1.24
N LYS A 64 3.29 2.06 2.54
CA LYS A 64 3.47 3.34 3.25
C LYS A 64 4.93 3.76 3.39
N ALA A 65 5.86 2.82 3.24
CA ALA A 65 7.30 3.05 3.32
C ALA A 65 8.05 2.09 2.40
N TRP A 66 9.19 2.55 1.88
CA TRP A 66 10.11 1.74 1.07
C TRP A 66 11.48 1.75 1.72
N ALA A 67 12.11 0.58 1.78
CA ALA A 67 13.47 0.45 2.25
C ALA A 67 14.24 -0.56 1.40
N VAL A 68 15.52 -0.29 1.17
CA VAL A 68 16.43 -1.16 0.41
C VAL A 68 17.57 -1.55 1.32
N GLU A 69 17.96 -2.82 1.25
CA GLU A 69 19.15 -3.30 1.95
C GLU A 69 20.41 -2.73 1.29
N GLU A 70 21.20 -1.99 2.05
CA GLU A 70 22.50 -1.47 1.65
C GLU A 70 23.59 -1.92 2.63
N GLU A 71 24.81 -2.01 2.12
CA GLU A 71 26.01 -2.17 2.94
C GLU A 71 26.47 -0.81 3.48
N VAL A 72 26.23 -0.56 4.76
CA VAL A 72 26.61 0.69 5.42
C VAL A 72 27.92 0.48 6.17
N GLY A 73 28.98 1.16 5.72
CA GLY A 73 30.27 1.19 6.41
C GLY A 73 30.29 2.24 7.52
N LYS A 74 30.51 1.83 8.78
CA LYS A 74 30.83 2.76 9.87
C LYS A 74 31.99 2.22 10.70
N GLY A 75 33.10 2.95 10.74
CA GLY A 75 34.26 2.62 11.59
C GLY A 75 35.01 1.34 11.19
N GLY A 76 35.14 1.04 9.90
CA GLY A 76 35.90 -0.12 9.39
C GLY A 76 35.16 -1.46 9.45
N LYS A 77 33.87 -1.45 9.81
CA LYS A 77 32.96 -2.61 9.71
C LYS A 77 31.82 -2.29 8.75
N THR A 78 31.50 -3.26 7.89
CA THR A 78 30.36 -3.21 6.98
C THR A 78 29.20 -3.98 7.59
N GLU A 79 28.04 -3.34 7.71
CA GLU A 79 26.81 -3.98 8.16
C GLU A 79 25.71 -3.77 7.12
N LYS A 80 24.91 -4.81 6.84
CA LYS A 80 23.74 -4.70 5.98
C LYS A 80 22.59 -4.06 6.76
N LYS A 81 22.02 -2.98 6.23
CA LYS A 81 20.89 -2.27 6.85
C LYS A 81 19.89 -1.83 5.80
N PHE A 82 18.61 -1.85 6.17
CA PHE A 82 17.55 -1.28 5.36
C PHE A 82 17.55 0.24 5.50
N VAL A 83 17.68 0.92 4.37
CA VAL A 83 17.71 2.38 4.29
C VAL A 83 16.38 2.88 3.71
N ASN A 84 15.71 3.75 4.45
CA ASN A 84 14.46 4.36 3.99
C ASN A 84 14.70 5.21 2.74
N SER A 85 13.88 4.96 1.72
CA SER A 85 14.02 5.54 0.39
C SER A 85 12.77 6.31 -0.03
N LYS A 86 12.93 7.20 -1.01
CA LYS A 86 11.83 8.03 -1.52
C LYS A 86 11.32 7.49 -2.84
N VAL A 87 10.00 7.39 -3.00
CA VAL A 87 9.39 6.97 -4.28
C VAL A 87 9.46 8.08 -5.33
N MET A 88 9.83 7.70 -6.56
CA MET A 88 9.99 8.60 -7.70
C MET A 88 8.84 8.50 -8.70
N THR A 89 8.09 7.39 -8.70
CA THR A 89 6.99 7.10 -9.63
C THR A 89 5.66 7.78 -9.26
N ARG A 90 5.66 8.74 -8.32
CA ARG A 90 4.46 9.44 -7.83
C ARG A 90 3.46 8.46 -7.20
N GLN A 91 2.26 8.30 -7.75
CA GLN A 91 1.14 7.54 -7.16
C GLN A 91 0.73 6.36 -8.06
N THR A 92 1.70 5.54 -8.46
CA THR A 92 1.47 4.35 -9.32
C THR A 92 2.02 3.08 -8.68
N TYR A 93 1.95 2.98 -7.36
CA TYR A 93 2.62 1.94 -6.57
C TYR A 93 1.66 1.05 -5.76
N THR A 94 0.38 1.41 -5.68
CA THR A 94 -0.64 0.64 -4.97
C THR A 94 -1.17 -0.48 -5.87
N LEU A 95 -1.42 -1.64 -5.27
CA LEU A 95 -2.11 -2.75 -5.92
C LEU A 95 -3.59 -2.67 -5.57
N ASP A 96 -4.46 -2.95 -6.53
CA ASP A 96 -5.92 -2.81 -6.34
C ASP A 96 -6.66 -3.89 -7.13
N GLY A 97 -7.87 -4.20 -6.69
CA GLY A 97 -8.73 -5.17 -7.36
C GLY A 97 -8.18 -6.60 -7.34
N VAL A 98 -7.20 -6.93 -6.49
CA VAL A 98 -6.64 -8.27 -6.44
C VAL A 98 -7.70 -9.23 -5.89
N GLU A 99 -7.87 -10.36 -6.55
CA GLU A 99 -8.79 -11.41 -6.13
C GLU A 99 -8.11 -12.78 -6.05
N GLY A 100 -8.69 -13.64 -5.22
CA GLY A 100 -8.14 -14.97 -5.00
C GLY A 100 -9.04 -15.87 -4.16
N THR A 101 -8.84 -17.17 -4.32
CA THR A 101 -9.63 -18.19 -3.62
C THR A 101 -9.20 -18.31 -2.17
N LEU A 102 -10.17 -18.47 -1.27
CA LEU A 102 -9.93 -18.83 0.13
C LEU A 102 -10.24 -20.31 0.32
N GLU A 103 -9.21 -21.10 0.59
CA GLU A 103 -9.32 -22.52 0.90
C GLU A 103 -9.15 -22.75 2.39
N GLN A 104 -9.88 -23.74 2.93
CA GLN A 104 -9.63 -24.23 4.28
C GLN A 104 -8.84 -25.53 4.19
N SER A 105 -7.66 -25.57 4.79
CA SER A 105 -6.80 -26.76 4.83
C SER A 105 -6.27 -26.98 6.24
N GLY A 106 -6.75 -28.03 6.90
CA GLY A 106 -6.22 -28.44 8.22
C GLY A 106 -6.44 -27.43 9.35
N GLY A 107 -7.49 -26.61 9.28
CA GLY A 107 -7.77 -25.56 10.26
C GLY A 107 -7.11 -24.20 9.95
N SER A 108 -6.26 -24.14 8.91
CA SER A 108 -5.67 -22.92 8.38
C SER A 108 -6.45 -22.37 7.18
N ILE A 109 -6.38 -21.05 7.00
CA ILE A 109 -6.91 -20.36 5.81
C ILE A 109 -5.77 -20.20 4.82
N VAL A 110 -5.99 -20.59 3.57
CA VAL A 110 -5.04 -20.43 2.47
C VAL A 110 -5.63 -19.48 1.44
N PHE A 111 -4.98 -18.35 1.23
CA PHE A 111 -5.29 -17.44 0.14
C PHE A 111 -4.39 -17.75 -1.05
N LYS A 112 -5.00 -17.91 -2.24
CA LYS A 112 -4.28 -18.04 -3.51
C LYS A 112 -4.73 -16.92 -4.44
N GLU A 113 -3.81 -16.03 -4.78
CA GLU A 113 -4.02 -14.97 -5.77
C GLU A 113 -4.34 -15.56 -7.15
N LYS A 114 -5.15 -14.84 -7.93
CA LYS A 114 -5.61 -15.26 -9.26
C LYS A 114 -5.61 -14.12 -10.29
N GLU A 115 -6.23 -12.99 -9.95
CA GLU A 115 -6.43 -11.89 -10.88
C GLU A 115 -6.34 -10.54 -10.16
N GLY A 116 -6.27 -9.46 -10.94
CA GLY A 116 -6.28 -8.06 -10.48
C GLY A 116 -5.02 -7.30 -10.86
N ILE A 117 -4.85 -6.10 -10.30
CA ILE A 117 -3.63 -5.30 -10.46
C ILE A 117 -2.64 -5.78 -9.39
N ASP A 118 -1.94 -6.86 -9.70
CA ASP A 118 -1.06 -7.63 -8.83
C ASP A 118 0.43 -7.29 -8.99
N TYR A 119 0.75 -6.28 -9.81
CA TYR A 119 2.09 -5.68 -9.87
C TYR A 119 2.05 -4.17 -10.15
N ALA A 120 3.05 -3.47 -9.63
CA ALA A 120 3.28 -2.05 -9.86
C ALA A 120 4.77 -1.77 -10.06
N ALA A 121 5.12 -1.25 -11.25
CA ALA A 121 6.48 -0.82 -11.54
C ALA A 121 6.83 0.45 -10.76
N THR A 122 7.73 0.31 -9.80
CA THR A 122 8.09 1.36 -8.85
C THR A 122 9.57 1.66 -8.95
N THR A 123 9.93 2.93 -8.87
CA THR A 123 11.31 3.37 -8.75
C THR A 123 11.43 4.18 -7.49
N ILE A 124 12.42 3.84 -6.67
CA ILE A 124 12.76 4.60 -5.46
C ILE A 124 14.16 5.18 -5.61
N GLN A 125 14.44 6.22 -4.85
CA GLN A 125 15.73 6.88 -4.78
C GLN A 125 16.30 6.76 -3.37
N LEU A 126 17.53 6.26 -3.31
CA LEU A 126 18.31 6.07 -2.09
C LEU A 126 18.91 7.42 -1.63
N PRO A 127 19.33 7.56 -0.36
CA PRO A 127 19.95 8.79 0.14
C PRO A 127 21.23 9.25 -0.57
N GLY A 128 21.84 8.43 -1.44
CA GLY A 128 22.95 8.82 -2.33
C GLY A 128 22.55 9.31 -3.72
N GLY A 129 21.25 9.35 -4.03
CA GLY A 129 20.72 9.73 -5.34
C GLY A 129 20.59 8.59 -6.35
N GLU A 130 21.12 7.41 -6.02
CA GLU A 130 20.95 6.18 -6.80
C GLU A 130 19.46 5.80 -6.88
N ARG A 131 19.06 5.28 -8.06
CA ARG A 131 17.67 4.88 -8.34
C ARG A 131 17.58 3.38 -8.51
N VAL A 132 16.69 2.77 -7.74
CA VAL A 132 16.43 1.34 -7.78
C VAL A 132 15.02 1.11 -8.34
N PRO A 133 14.89 0.65 -9.60
CA PRO A 133 13.62 0.21 -10.15
C PRO A 133 13.32 -1.24 -9.74
N PHE A 134 12.08 -1.52 -9.38
CA PHE A 134 11.61 -2.88 -9.06
C PHE A 134 10.12 -3.01 -9.36
N LEU A 135 9.63 -4.26 -9.38
CA LEU A 135 8.19 -4.54 -9.43
C LEU A 135 7.72 -4.86 -8.01
N PHE A 136 6.82 -4.03 -7.47
CA PHE A 136 6.06 -4.42 -6.29
C PHE A 136 4.96 -5.38 -6.75
N THR A 137 5.00 -6.65 -6.35
CA THR A 137 4.08 -7.65 -6.88
C THR A 137 3.64 -8.66 -5.83
N VAL A 138 2.43 -9.17 -6.02
CA VAL A 138 1.83 -10.30 -5.29
C VAL A 138 1.37 -11.41 -6.23
N LYS A 139 1.89 -11.44 -7.47
CA LYS A 139 1.62 -12.49 -8.46
C LYS A 139 1.92 -13.87 -7.90
N ASP A 140 1.01 -14.81 -8.16
CA ASP A 140 1.12 -16.22 -7.76
C ASP A 140 1.26 -16.40 -6.23
N LEU A 141 0.80 -15.43 -5.44
CA LEU A 141 0.89 -15.47 -3.99
C LEU A 141 0.06 -16.63 -3.41
N VAL A 142 0.70 -17.44 -2.56
CA VAL A 142 0.05 -18.43 -1.70
C VAL A 142 0.33 -18.07 -0.25
N ALA A 143 -0.62 -17.41 0.41
CA ALA A 143 -0.53 -17.02 1.81
C ALA A 143 -1.26 -18.04 2.70
N LYS A 144 -0.65 -18.40 3.83
CA LYS A 144 -1.18 -19.36 4.81
C LYS A 144 -1.25 -18.70 6.18
N GLY A 145 -2.42 -18.78 6.82
CA GLY A 145 -2.69 -18.22 8.16
C GLY A 145 -3.36 -19.21 9.09
#